data_AF-A0A5C5CM24-F1
#
_entry.id   AF-A0A5C5CM24-F1
#
_cell.length_a   1.000
_cell.length_b   1.000
_cell.length_c   1.000
_cell.angle_alpha   90.00
_cell.angle_beta   90.00
_cell.angle_gamma   90.00
#
_symmetry.space_group_name_H-M   'P 1'
#
loop_
_entity.id
_entity.type
_entity.pdbx_description
1 polymer ?
#
loop_
_entity_poly.entity_id
_entity_poly.type
_entity_poly.pdbx_seq_one_letter_code
_entity_poly.pdbx_strand_id
1 'polypeptide(L)'
;MSAIDLIKALTSEGVEFSTDGERIRWRNSNGKITDDVKAQIASDKAAVIAHLKASRGIKRWRPIPPAEWSRHLKPQRGDPERYLEALKEYGPLSYGMAMRVLGWGGTRAGQVQDELHRQGRIKFDKRGWAYPVDSSEDSNDRSS
;
A
#
# COMPACT_ATOMS: atom_id res chain seq x y z
N MET A 1 29.19 -6.12 1.44
CA MET A 1 27.78 -5.77 1.18
C MET A 1 27.05 -7.07 0.87
N SER A 2 25.92 -7.39 1.52
CA SER A 2 25.24 -8.67 1.27
C SER A 2 24.52 -8.66 -0.07
N ALA A 3 24.30 -9.83 -0.70
CA ALA A 3 23.53 -9.90 -1.94
C ALA A 3 22.09 -9.37 -1.78
N ILE A 4 21.53 -9.41 -0.57
CA ILE A 4 20.20 -8.85 -0.25
C ILE A 4 20.25 -7.32 -0.29
N ASP A 5 21.26 -6.70 0.31
CA ASP A 5 21.42 -5.23 0.29
C ASP A 5 21.63 -4.72 -1.13
N LEU A 6 22.37 -5.48 -1.95
CA LEU A 6 22.56 -5.19 -3.36
C LEU A 6 21.24 -5.23 -4.15
N ILE A 7 20.40 -6.24 -3.92
CA ILE A 7 19.07 -6.31 -4.55
C ILE A 7 18.15 -5.16 -4.11
N LYS A 8 18.18 -4.77 -2.83
CA LYS A 8 17.42 -3.61 -2.33
C LYS A 8 17.88 -2.31 -2.99
N ALA A 9 19.18 -2.11 -3.13
CA ALA A 9 19.75 -0.95 -3.81
C ALA A 9 19.30 -0.91 -5.28
N LEU A 10 19.46 -2.03 -6.00
CA LEU A 10 19.06 -2.15 -7.40
C LEU A 10 17.56 -1.98 -7.61
N THR A 11 16.73 -2.45 -6.67
CA THR A 11 15.28 -2.25 -6.70
C THR A 11 14.90 -0.79 -6.50
N SER A 12 15.57 -0.08 -5.57
CA SER A 12 15.37 1.36 -5.35
C SER A 12 15.80 2.19 -6.57
N GLU A 13 16.75 1.66 -7.32
CA GLU A 13 17.25 2.19 -8.58
C GLU A 13 16.40 1.85 -9.82
N GLY A 14 15.28 1.12 -9.62
CA GLY A 14 14.30 0.81 -10.66
C GLY A 14 14.46 -0.57 -11.32
N VAL A 15 15.39 -1.41 -10.85
CA VAL A 15 15.56 -2.79 -11.36
C VAL A 15 14.53 -3.71 -10.73
N GLU A 16 13.68 -4.32 -11.54
CA GLU A 16 12.64 -5.21 -11.05
C GLU A 16 13.16 -6.65 -10.99
N PHE A 17 13.17 -7.26 -9.79
CA PHE A 17 13.57 -8.66 -9.61
C PHE A 17 12.35 -9.57 -9.48
N SER A 18 12.42 -10.74 -10.11
CA SER A 18 11.42 -11.80 -10.05
C SER A 18 12.09 -13.15 -9.85
N THR A 19 11.43 -14.07 -9.16
CA THR A 19 11.91 -15.46 -9.05
C THR A 19 10.78 -16.46 -9.19
N ASP A 20 11.07 -17.56 -9.87
CA ASP A 20 10.22 -18.76 -9.95
C ASP A 20 10.59 -19.79 -8.88
N GLY A 21 11.49 -19.43 -7.95
CA GLY A 21 11.96 -20.29 -6.86
C GLY A 21 13.19 -21.13 -7.18
N GLU A 22 13.56 -21.24 -8.46
CA GLU A 22 14.79 -21.89 -8.92
C GLU A 22 15.73 -20.89 -9.64
N ARG A 23 15.14 -19.94 -10.34
CA ARG A 23 15.83 -18.92 -11.14
C ARG A 23 15.45 -17.52 -10.68
N ILE A 24 16.40 -16.61 -10.79
CA ILE A 24 16.22 -15.18 -10.53
C ILE A 24 16.24 -14.50 -11.89
N ARG A 25 15.20 -13.72 -12.18
CA ARG A 25 15.02 -12.94 -13.40
C ARG A 25 14.99 -11.47 -13.00
N TRP A 26 15.42 -10.59 -13.89
CA TRP A 26 15.34 -9.16 -13.68
C TRP A 26 14.87 -8.45 -14.93
N ARG A 27 14.27 -7.27 -14.75
CA ARG A 27 13.88 -6.34 -15.82
C ARG A 27 14.34 -4.94 -15.46
N ASN A 28 14.35 -4.06 -16.47
CA ASN A 28 14.75 -2.66 -16.33
C ASN A 28 16.15 -2.48 -15.69
N SER A 29 17.08 -3.40 -16.00
CA SER A 29 18.42 -3.36 -15.40
C SER A 29 19.25 -2.19 -15.88
N ASN A 30 18.98 -1.64 -17.07
CA ASN A 30 19.70 -0.51 -17.65
C ASN A 30 21.25 -0.61 -17.51
N GLY A 31 21.81 -1.81 -17.70
CA GLY A 31 23.25 -2.08 -17.55
C GLY A 31 23.78 -2.28 -16.12
N LYS A 32 22.94 -2.12 -15.09
CA LYS A 32 23.31 -2.19 -13.67
C LYS A 32 23.56 -3.62 -13.15
N ILE A 33 23.14 -4.64 -13.89
CA ILE A 33 23.43 -6.04 -13.60
C ILE A 33 24.73 -6.43 -14.32
N THR A 34 25.86 -6.06 -13.73
CA THR A 34 27.21 -6.42 -14.18
C THR A 34 27.54 -7.87 -13.82
N ASP A 35 28.63 -8.41 -14.36
CA ASP A 35 29.03 -9.80 -14.08
C ASP A 35 29.42 -10.03 -12.61
N ASP A 36 30.00 -9.01 -11.96
CA ASP A 36 30.28 -9.00 -10.52
C ASP A 36 28.99 -9.10 -9.68
N VAL A 37 27.96 -8.32 -10.04
CA VAL A 37 26.62 -8.40 -9.43
C VAL A 37 26.01 -9.79 -9.59
N LYS A 38 26.17 -10.42 -10.77
CA LYS A 38 25.68 -11.79 -10.99
C LYS A 38 26.43 -12.79 -10.11
N ALA A 39 27.76 -12.67 -9.99
CA ALA A 39 28.56 -13.54 -9.14
C ALA A 39 28.16 -13.42 -7.66
N GLN A 40 27.92 -12.18 -7.20
CA GLN A 40 27.47 -11.93 -5.84
C GLN A 40 26.06 -12.49 -5.57
N ILE A 41 25.12 -12.29 -6.49
CA ILE A 41 23.76 -12.86 -6.39
C ILE A 41 23.81 -14.40 -6.46
N ALA A 42 24.73 -14.98 -7.25
CA ALA A 42 24.89 -16.42 -7.36
C ALA A 42 25.48 -17.05 -6.08
N SER A 43 26.41 -16.37 -5.41
CA SER A 43 27.01 -16.82 -4.15
C SER A 43 25.97 -16.98 -3.03
N ASP A 44 25.02 -16.03 -2.95
CA ASP A 44 23.94 -16.02 -1.94
C ASP A 44 22.57 -16.39 -2.53
N LYS A 45 22.55 -17.17 -3.62
CA LYS A 45 21.32 -17.43 -4.41
C LYS A 45 20.15 -17.93 -3.56
N ALA A 46 20.40 -18.82 -2.60
CA ALA A 46 19.37 -19.36 -1.73
C ALA A 46 18.73 -18.27 -0.84
N ALA A 47 19.56 -17.42 -0.24
CA ALA A 47 19.12 -16.30 0.58
C ALA A 47 18.36 -15.26 -0.25
N VAL A 48 18.83 -14.98 -1.48
CA VAL A 48 18.16 -14.10 -2.43
C VAL A 48 16.79 -14.64 -2.84
N ILE A 49 16.69 -15.93 -3.17
CA ILE A 49 15.41 -16.55 -3.53
C ILE A 49 14.43 -16.52 -2.35
N ALA A 50 14.91 -16.84 -1.14
CA ALA A 50 14.10 -16.74 0.07
C ALA A 50 13.61 -15.31 0.30
N HIS A 51 14.50 -14.32 0.14
CA HIS A 51 14.16 -12.90 0.23
C HIS A 51 13.13 -12.51 -0.82
N LEU A 52 13.33 -12.82 -2.11
CA LEU A 52 12.40 -12.51 -3.18
C LEU A 52 11.05 -13.23 -3.01
N LYS A 53 11.03 -14.47 -2.48
CA LYS A 53 9.78 -15.16 -2.12
C LYS A 53 9.06 -14.48 -0.96
N ALA A 54 9.80 -14.08 0.08
CA ALA A 54 9.24 -13.33 1.21
C ALA A 54 8.72 -11.96 0.76
N SER A 55 9.43 -11.25 -0.11
CA SER A 55 9.03 -9.97 -0.70
C SER A 55 7.81 -10.11 -1.63
N ARG A 56 7.67 -11.23 -2.36
CA ARG A 56 6.41 -11.59 -3.04
C ARG A 56 5.27 -11.87 -2.06
N GLY A 57 5.58 -12.28 -0.84
CA GLY A 57 4.64 -12.41 0.29
C GLY A 57 4.29 -11.09 0.97
N ILE A 58 5.10 -10.03 0.81
CA ILE A 58 4.88 -8.72 1.47
C ILE A 58 3.99 -7.77 0.63
N LYS A 59 3.63 -8.10 -0.62
CA LYS A 59 2.61 -7.34 -1.39
C LYS A 59 1.66 -8.22 -2.21
N ARG A 60 1.32 -9.41 -1.72
CA ARG A 60 0.12 -10.11 -2.20
C ARG A 60 -0.96 -9.99 -1.14
N TRP A 61 -1.80 -8.97 -1.33
CA TRP A 61 -3.12 -8.86 -0.73
C TRP A 61 -3.76 -10.24 -0.62
N ARG A 62 -3.97 -10.71 0.61
CA ARG A 62 -4.87 -11.83 0.86
C ARG A 62 -6.29 -11.25 0.73
N PRO A 63 -7.13 -11.69 -0.22
CA PRO A 63 -8.55 -11.42 -0.10
C PRO A 63 -9.00 -12.03 1.22
N ILE A 64 -9.42 -11.20 2.16
CA ILE A 64 -10.15 -11.66 3.35
C ILE A 64 -11.39 -12.37 2.78
N PRO A 65 -11.60 -13.66 3.06
CA PRO A 65 -12.71 -14.39 2.46
C PRO A 65 -14.05 -13.72 2.83
N PRO A 66 -15.04 -13.72 1.91
CA PRO A 66 -16.32 -13.02 2.10
C PRO A 66 -17.18 -13.57 3.26
N ALA A 67 -16.74 -14.61 3.96
CA ALA A 67 -17.42 -15.17 5.12
C ALA A 67 -17.26 -14.32 6.40
N GLU A 68 -16.27 -13.43 6.46
CA GLU A 68 -15.97 -12.61 7.64
C GLU A 68 -16.49 -11.16 7.53
N TRP A 69 -17.38 -10.88 6.57
CA TRP A 69 -18.28 -9.70 6.62
C TRP A 69 -19.37 -9.87 7.71
N SER A 70 -19.00 -10.53 8.81
CA SER A 70 -19.87 -10.90 9.91
C SER A 70 -20.19 -9.65 10.72
N ARG A 71 -21.33 -9.03 10.40
CA ARG A 71 -22.42 -8.59 11.30
C ARG A 71 -22.08 -7.81 12.59
N HIS A 72 -20.85 -7.36 12.81
CA HIS A 72 -20.50 -6.48 13.92
C HIS A 72 -20.63 -5.01 13.47
N LEU A 73 -21.88 -4.57 13.59
CA LEU A 73 -22.55 -3.41 13.00
C LEU A 73 -22.25 -2.04 13.65
N LYS A 74 -21.13 -1.86 14.37
CA LYS A 74 -20.88 -0.56 15.03
C LYS A 74 -19.44 -0.06 14.83
N PRO A 75 -19.25 1.20 14.41
CA PRO A 75 -17.95 1.85 14.43
C PRO A 75 -17.41 1.87 15.86
N GLN A 76 -16.14 1.53 16.00
CA GLN A 76 -15.39 1.65 17.24
C GLN A 76 -14.85 3.07 17.39
N ARG A 77 -14.57 3.46 18.64
CA ARG A 77 -14.17 4.82 19.00
C ARG A 77 -12.90 5.33 18.30
N GLY A 78 -12.05 4.45 17.76
CA GLY A 78 -10.83 4.79 17.01
C GLY A 78 -10.91 4.55 15.50
N ASP A 79 -12.08 4.21 14.97
CA ASP A 79 -12.27 3.99 13.54
C ASP A 79 -12.10 5.29 12.72
N PRO A 80 -12.63 6.46 13.12
CA PRO A 80 -12.43 7.70 12.37
C PRO A 80 -10.95 8.02 12.13
N GLU A 81 -10.11 7.81 13.14
CA GLU A 81 -8.67 8.01 13.06
C GLU A 81 -8.01 7.02 12.11
N ARG A 82 -8.38 5.74 12.18
CA ARG A 82 -7.89 4.70 11.27
C ARG A 82 -8.25 4.96 9.81
N TYR A 83 -9.45 5.48 9.57
CA TYR A 83 -9.89 5.85 8.22
C TYR A 83 -9.08 7.03 7.69
N LEU A 84 -8.79 8.03 8.53
CA LEU A 84 -7.92 9.16 8.17
C LEU A 84 -6.47 8.74 7.93
N GLU A 85 -5.93 7.83 8.74
CA GLU A 85 -4.61 7.25 8.49
C GLU A 85 -4.56 6.55 7.13
N ALA A 86 -5.58 5.76 6.79
CA ALA A 86 -5.66 5.13 5.47
C ALA A 86 -5.74 6.17 4.33
N LEU A 87 -6.46 7.27 4.52
CA LEU A 87 -6.47 8.36 3.53
C LEU A 87 -5.12 9.07 3.40
N LYS A 88 -4.36 9.20 4.50
CA LYS A 88 -3.01 9.77 4.48
C LYS A 88 -1.98 8.83 3.85
N GLU A 89 -2.10 7.53 4.09
CA GLU A 89 -1.17 6.51 3.61
C GLU A 89 -1.40 6.17 2.12
N TYR A 90 -2.67 6.06 1.70
CA TYR A 90 -3.03 5.61 0.36
C TYR A 90 -3.52 6.73 -0.57
N GLY A 91 -3.72 7.94 -0.05
CA GLY A 91 -4.33 9.06 -0.78
C GLY A 91 -5.87 8.95 -0.83
N PRO A 92 -6.53 9.68 -1.74
CA PRO A 92 -7.98 9.66 -1.85
C PRO A 92 -8.54 8.26 -2.15
N LEU A 93 -9.49 7.79 -1.34
CA LEU A 93 -10.07 6.45 -1.45
C LEU A 93 -11.57 6.51 -1.79
N SER A 94 -11.99 5.68 -2.74
CA SER A 94 -13.41 5.37 -2.89
C SER A 94 -13.91 4.54 -1.71
N TYR A 95 -15.21 4.60 -1.42
CA TYR A 95 -15.86 3.80 -0.37
C TYR A 95 -15.49 2.30 -0.46
N GLY A 96 -15.55 1.71 -1.66
CA GLY A 96 -15.18 0.31 -1.87
C GLY A 96 -13.68 0.02 -1.70
N MET A 97 -12.81 1.00 -1.95
CA MET A 97 -11.39 0.88 -1.64
C MET A 97 -11.14 0.98 -0.14
N ALA A 98 -11.79 1.89 0.56
CA ALA A 98 -11.68 2.02 2.02
C ALA A 98 -12.13 0.74 2.73
N MET A 99 -13.24 0.11 2.29
CA MET A 99 -13.66 -1.21 2.78
C MET A 99 -12.56 -2.27 2.63
N ARG A 100 -11.86 -2.27 1.50
CA ARG A 100 -10.79 -3.24 1.21
C ARG A 100 -9.55 -2.95 2.05
N VAL A 101 -9.09 -1.70 2.10
CA VAL A 101 -7.87 -1.26 2.81
C VAL A 101 -8.01 -1.48 4.30
N LEU A 102 -9.17 -1.15 4.86
CA LEU A 102 -9.42 -1.26 6.30
C LEU A 102 -9.91 -2.65 6.71
N GLY A 103 -10.25 -3.52 5.74
CA GLY A 103 -10.88 -4.81 6.01
C GLY A 103 -12.26 -4.67 6.67
N TRP A 104 -12.97 -3.56 6.41
CA TRP A 104 -14.23 -3.24 7.05
C TRP A 104 -15.43 -3.68 6.20
N GLY A 105 -16.47 -4.13 6.88
CA GLY A 105 -17.80 -4.30 6.27
C GLY A 105 -18.37 -2.95 5.85
N GLY A 106 -19.21 -2.96 4.80
CA GLY A 106 -19.72 -1.73 4.18
C GLY A 106 -20.42 -0.79 5.14
N THR A 107 -21.27 -1.30 6.03
CA THR A 107 -21.98 -0.48 7.02
C THR A 107 -21.03 0.26 7.97
N ARG A 108 -19.93 -0.36 8.39
CA ARG A 108 -18.93 0.27 9.26
C ARG A 108 -18.17 1.37 8.52
N ALA A 109 -17.69 1.06 7.31
CA ALA A 109 -17.00 2.06 6.48
C ALA A 109 -17.90 3.25 6.14
N GLY A 110 -19.18 3.00 5.85
CA GLY A 110 -20.15 4.05 5.52
C GLY A 110 -20.44 4.93 6.72
N GLN A 111 -20.69 4.35 7.90
CA GLN A 111 -20.95 5.13 9.12
C GLN A 111 -19.74 5.98 9.53
N VAL A 112 -18.52 5.46 9.41
CA VAL A 112 -17.29 6.22 9.72
C VAL A 112 -17.05 7.32 8.70
N GLN A 113 -17.28 7.04 7.43
CA GLN A 113 -17.14 8.02 6.35
C GLN A 113 -18.17 9.15 6.49
N ASP A 114 -19.43 8.82 6.74
CA ASP A 114 -20.50 9.80 6.99
C ASP A 114 -20.20 10.64 8.24
N GLU A 115 -19.69 10.02 9.29
CA GLU A 115 -19.32 10.72 10.53
C GLU A 115 -18.14 11.67 10.29
N LEU A 116 -17.08 11.22 9.61
CA LEU A 116 -15.94 12.07 9.26
C LEU A 116 -16.33 13.23 8.34
N HIS A 117 -17.26 12.98 7.42
CA HIS A 117 -17.78 14.01 6.53
C HIS A 117 -18.63 15.03 7.30
N ARG A 118 -19.49 14.56 8.22
CA ARG A 118 -20.26 15.42 9.13
C ARG A 118 -19.37 16.27 10.03
N GLN A 119 -18.23 15.71 10.48
CA GLN A 119 -17.22 16.43 11.25
C GLN A 119 -16.36 17.38 10.40
N GLY A 120 -16.53 17.42 9.08
CA GLY A 120 -15.72 18.24 8.17
C GLY A 120 -14.26 17.79 8.05
N ARG A 121 -13.93 16.58 8.52
CA ARG A 121 -12.57 16.01 8.52
C ARG A 121 -12.19 15.37 7.18
N ILE A 122 -13.19 15.05 6.35
CA ILE A 122 -13.00 14.56 4.98
C ILE A 122 -13.93 15.32 4.02
N LYS A 123 -13.52 15.41 2.75
CA LYS A 123 -14.34 15.90 1.64
C LYS A 123 -14.33 14.86 0.52
N PHE A 124 -15.27 14.99 -0.41
CA PHE A 124 -15.34 14.16 -1.61
C PHE A 124 -14.83 14.92 -2.83
N ASP A 125 -14.02 14.27 -3.65
CA ASP A 125 -13.61 14.82 -4.94
C ASP A 125 -14.73 14.68 -6.00
N LYS A 126 -14.48 15.18 -7.21
CA LYS A 126 -15.42 15.09 -8.34
C LYS A 126 -15.71 13.64 -8.79
N ARG A 127 -14.92 12.66 -8.32
CA ARG A 127 -15.04 11.22 -8.62
C ARG A 127 -15.76 10.47 -7.49
N GLY A 128 -16.14 11.15 -6.41
CA GLY A 128 -16.75 10.55 -5.22
C GLY A 128 -15.74 9.84 -4.30
N TRP A 129 -14.45 10.18 -4.39
CA TRP A 129 -13.41 9.63 -3.51
C TRP A 129 -13.24 10.55 -2.31
N ALA A 130 -13.18 9.95 -1.12
CA ALA A 130 -12.92 10.70 0.10
C ALA A 130 -11.44 11.06 0.19
N TYR A 131 -11.16 12.29 0.61
CA TYR A 131 -9.81 12.77 0.93
C TYR A 131 -9.84 13.52 2.27
N PRO A 132 -8.73 13.51 3.03
CA PRO A 132 -8.69 14.15 4.33
C PRO A 132 -8.64 15.67 4.12
N VAL A 133 -9.42 16.41 4.90
CA VAL A 133 -9.27 17.87 4.99
C VAL A 133 -8.11 18.12 5.92
N ASP A 134 -6.96 18.46 5.35
CA ASP A 134 -5.86 18.97 6.14
C ASP A 134 -6.30 20.32 6.73
N SER A 135 -6.18 20.50 8.05
CA SER A 135 -6.46 21.79 8.70
C SER A 135 -5.50 22.92 8.24
N SER A 136 -4.68 22.63 7.23
CA SER A 136 -3.61 23.45 6.67
C SER A 136 -4.01 24.18 5.38
N GLU A 137 -5.14 23.82 4.75
CA GLU A 137 -5.52 24.30 3.39
C GLU A 137 -6.89 25.02 3.33
N ASP A 138 -7.20 25.86 4.34
CA ASP A 138 -8.28 26.86 4.23
C ASP A 138 -7.73 28.28 4.37
N SER A 139 -6.62 28.57 3.66
CA SER A 139 -6.05 29.92 3.59
C SER A 139 -5.63 30.37 2.19
N ASN A 140 -5.95 29.62 1.13
CA ASN A 140 -5.52 30.04 -0.21
C ASN A 140 -6.51 29.72 -1.32
N ASP A 141 -7.72 30.29 -1.24
CA ASP A 141 -8.47 30.64 -2.46
C ASP A 141 -9.42 31.81 -2.20
N ARG A 142 -8.80 32.97 -1.94
CA ARG A 142 -9.46 34.28 -2.01
C ARG A 142 -8.48 35.32 -2.57
N SER A 143 -8.15 35.18 -3.84
CA SER A 143 -7.54 36.19 -4.74
C SER A 143 -7.47 35.53 -6.12
N SER A 144 -8.06 36.01 -7.21
CA SER A 144 -8.34 37.39 -7.64
C SER A 144 -9.54 37.44 -8.58
#